data_AF-A0A9P6J6U2-F1
#
_entry.id   AF-A0A9P6J6U2-F1
#
_cell.length_a   1.000
_cell.length_b   1.000
_cell.length_c   1.000
_cell.angle_alpha   90.00
_cell.angle_beta   90.00
_cell.angle_gamma   90.00
#
_symmetry.space_group_name_H-M   'P 1'
#
loop_
_entity.id
_entity.type
_entity.pdbx_description
1 polymer ?
#
loop_
_entity_poly.entity_id
_entity_poly.type
_entity_poly.pdbx_seq_one_letter_code
_entity_poly.pdbx_strand_id
1 'polypeptide(L)'
;MAMKGRIKGFATCVPFNLPSTQSFIREMTLHWADTLQTLIVSLPMYITSGDIHTILTRCTKLKKFDCLVGRIINPSVHNWETVPGPEMLYSIENGAGHGGGNWTCVGLEEFRMMFTDGRKVNAMDPILSLQEGWTVRAINSVYQQIGRLTNLKDLAIGWWTTEDFAKCSNLDMSFQSGLVHMAGLKSLKTLDITYVRHVNIGMAEMQWMVETWP
;
A
#
# COMPACT_ATOMS: atom_id res chain seq x y z
N MET A 1 -8.01 -3.43 33.85
CA MET A 1 -6.56 -3.14 33.88
C MET A 1 -6.22 -2.36 32.61
N ALA A 2 -6.29 -1.03 32.67
CA ALA A 2 -6.08 -0.17 31.50
C ALA A 2 -4.58 0.13 31.35
N MET A 3 -3.93 -0.46 30.35
CA MET A 3 -2.57 -0.09 29.99
C MET A 3 -2.55 1.32 29.38
N LYS A 4 -2.42 2.36 30.21
CA LYS A 4 -1.99 3.69 29.78
C LYS A 4 -0.47 3.69 29.57
N GLY A 5 -0.01 2.91 28.60
CA GLY A 5 1.34 3.00 28.08
C GLY A 5 1.32 3.86 26.82
N ARG A 6 2.16 4.90 26.77
CA ARG A 6 2.60 5.50 25.50
C ARG A 6 3.41 4.42 24.78
N ILE A 7 2.73 3.46 24.15
CA ILE A 7 3.41 2.54 23.27
C ILE A 7 3.78 3.41 22.06
N LYS A 8 5.06 3.77 21.91
CA LYS A 8 5.63 3.84 20.56
C LYS A 8 5.47 2.43 20.03
N GLY A 9 4.30 2.15 19.47
CA GLY A 9 3.81 0.83 19.09
C GLY A 9 4.66 0.23 18.00
N PHE A 10 5.84 -0.24 18.34
CA PHE A 10 6.56 -1.20 17.53
C PHE A 10 5.81 -2.53 17.68
N ALA A 11 4.76 -2.70 16.88
CA ALA A 11 4.16 -3.99 16.66
C ALA A 11 5.05 -4.76 15.66
N THR A 12 6.16 -5.29 16.13
CA THR A 12 6.90 -6.31 15.38
C THR A 12 6.30 -7.65 15.74
N CYS A 13 5.46 -8.21 14.87
CA CYS A 13 4.90 -9.53 15.09
C CYS A 13 6.00 -10.60 14.97
N VAL A 14 6.15 -11.39 16.04
CA VAL A 14 7.06 -12.55 16.13
C VAL A 14 6.25 -13.80 15.69
N PRO A 15 6.81 -14.73 14.88
CA PRO A 15 6.05 -15.89 14.38
C PRO A 15 6.00 -16.97 15.49
N PHE A 16 4.93 -17.77 15.71
CA PHE A 16 4.44 -18.81 14.81
C PHE A 16 3.02 -19.36 15.18
N ASN A 17 2.28 -18.72 16.11
CA ASN A 17 0.97 -19.23 16.58
C ASN A 17 -0.10 -18.14 16.77
N LEU A 18 -0.03 -17.05 16.01
CA LEU A 18 -1.00 -15.96 16.12
C LEU A 18 -2.32 -16.33 15.43
N PRO A 19 -3.47 -15.87 15.95
CA PRO A 19 -4.74 -15.98 15.25
C PRO A 19 -4.61 -15.32 13.87
N SER A 20 -5.46 -15.72 12.91
CA SER A 20 -5.39 -15.27 11.51
C SER A 20 -5.04 -13.79 11.41
N THR A 21 -4.12 -13.40 10.50
CA THR A 21 -3.58 -12.03 10.47
C THR A 21 -4.67 -10.95 10.40
N GLN A 22 -5.83 -11.29 9.82
CA GLN A 22 -7.03 -10.45 9.82
C GLN A 22 -7.56 -10.14 11.23
N SER A 23 -7.63 -11.15 12.11
CA SER A 23 -8.04 -10.93 13.50
C SER A 23 -7.07 -9.99 14.22
N PHE A 24 -5.77 -10.10 13.98
CA PHE A 24 -4.79 -9.23 14.60
C PHE A 24 -4.96 -7.77 14.16
N ILE A 25 -5.04 -7.48 12.86
CA ILE A 25 -5.23 -6.10 12.38
C ILE A 25 -6.56 -5.52 12.88
N ARG A 26 -7.62 -6.33 12.91
CA ARG A 26 -8.91 -5.92 13.47
C ARG A 26 -8.81 -5.56 14.95
N GLU A 27 -8.24 -6.43 15.79
CA GLU A 27 -8.07 -6.15 17.22
C GLU A 27 -7.14 -4.95 17.46
N MET A 28 -6.05 -4.85 16.69
CA MET A 28 -5.12 -3.72 16.73
C MET A 28 -5.84 -2.40 16.43
N THR A 29 -6.60 -2.35 15.34
CA THR A 29 -7.37 -1.15 14.96
C THR A 29 -8.51 -0.85 15.94
N LEU A 30 -9.11 -1.86 16.58
CA LEU A 30 -10.11 -1.66 17.62
C LEU A 30 -9.53 -1.05 18.90
N HIS A 31 -8.34 -1.50 19.32
CA HIS A 31 -7.76 -1.10 20.60
C HIS A 31 -6.83 0.12 20.53
N TRP A 32 -6.20 0.38 19.38
CA TRP A 32 -5.14 1.39 19.28
C TRP A 32 -5.36 2.44 18.20
N ALA A 33 -6.50 2.47 17.49
CA ALA A 33 -6.78 3.47 16.45
C ALA A 33 -6.47 4.92 16.88
N ASP A 34 -6.85 5.30 18.10
CA ASP A 34 -6.68 6.67 18.60
C ASP A 34 -5.27 6.99 19.14
N THR A 35 -4.36 6.01 19.16
CA THR A 35 -3.02 6.15 19.76
C THR A 35 -1.89 5.71 18.85
N LEU A 36 -2.16 4.90 17.83
CA LEU A 36 -1.16 4.34 16.93
C LEU A 36 -0.54 5.45 16.08
N GLN A 37 0.76 5.66 16.23
CA GLN A 37 1.53 6.67 15.48
C GLN A 37 2.46 6.06 14.43
N THR A 38 2.90 4.84 14.64
CA THR A 38 3.80 4.13 13.73
C THR A 38 3.32 2.71 13.60
N LEU A 39 3.23 2.22 12.37
CA LEU A 39 2.93 0.83 12.08
C LEU A 39 3.86 0.36 10.98
N ILE A 40 4.58 -0.72 11.26
CA ILE A 40 5.45 -1.40 10.31
C ILE A 40 4.93 -2.83 10.20
N VAL A 41 4.49 -3.21 9.01
CA VAL A 41 4.04 -4.56 8.71
C VAL A 41 5.08 -5.18 7.80
N SER A 42 5.77 -6.22 8.30
CA SER A 42 6.82 -6.93 7.56
C SER A 42 6.48 -8.41 7.42
N LEU A 43 7.20 -9.11 6.53
CA LEU A 43 7.09 -10.55 6.41
C LEU A 43 7.30 -11.27 7.76
N PRO A 44 6.60 -12.39 8.00
CA PRO A 44 5.68 -13.10 7.09
C PRO A 44 4.21 -12.65 7.19
N MET A 45 3.91 -11.45 7.72
CA MET A 45 2.52 -11.02 7.88
C MET A 45 1.83 -10.83 6.53
N TYR A 46 0.54 -11.19 6.47
CA TYR A 46 -0.33 -10.92 5.33
C TYR A 46 -1.28 -9.78 5.68
N ILE A 47 -1.37 -8.79 4.82
CA ILE A 47 -2.30 -7.69 4.98
C ILE A 47 -3.19 -7.63 3.74
N THR A 48 -4.49 -7.51 3.95
CA THR A 48 -5.44 -7.36 2.85
C THR A 48 -5.60 -5.89 2.50
N SER A 49 -6.13 -5.62 1.31
CA SER A 49 -6.54 -4.27 0.91
C SER A 49 -7.53 -3.63 1.90
N GLY A 50 -8.47 -4.42 2.43
CA GLY A 50 -9.43 -4.01 3.45
C GLY A 50 -8.77 -3.68 4.80
N ASP A 51 -7.72 -4.40 5.18
CA ASP A 51 -6.91 -4.10 6.37
C ASP A 51 -6.21 -2.74 6.22
N ILE A 52 -5.56 -2.49 5.08
CA ILE A 52 -4.92 -1.21 4.77
C ILE A 52 -5.94 -0.08 4.82
N HIS A 53 -7.10 -0.25 4.17
CA HIS A 53 -8.18 0.72 4.21
C HIS A 53 -8.65 0.99 5.66
N THR A 54 -8.85 -0.06 6.45
CA THR A 54 -9.27 0.05 7.86
C THR A 54 -8.24 0.81 8.69
N ILE A 55 -6.95 0.51 8.51
CA ILE A 55 -5.84 1.22 9.19
C ILE A 55 -5.84 2.70 8.80
N LEU A 56 -5.84 3.00 7.50
CA LEU A 56 -5.73 4.37 6.98
C LEU A 56 -7.02 5.19 7.15
N THR A 57 -8.12 4.58 7.58
CA THR A 57 -9.35 5.30 7.93
C THR A 57 -9.53 5.48 9.43
N ARG A 58 -9.19 4.46 10.23
CA ARG A 58 -9.40 4.48 11.69
C ARG A 58 -8.23 5.06 12.47
N CYS A 59 -6.99 4.84 12.05
CA CYS A 59 -5.81 5.25 12.79
C CYS A 59 -5.44 6.72 12.51
N THR A 60 -6.28 7.67 12.92
CA THR A 60 -6.15 9.10 12.56
C THR A 60 -4.87 9.78 13.08
N LYS A 61 -4.21 9.20 14.08
CA LYS A 61 -2.93 9.68 14.62
C LYS A 61 -1.70 9.01 14.00
N LEU A 62 -1.89 8.12 13.02
CA LEU A 62 -0.80 7.43 12.35
C LEU A 62 0.05 8.46 11.58
N LYS A 63 1.34 8.49 11.91
CA LYS A 63 2.36 9.34 11.30
C LYS A 63 3.22 8.59 10.32
N LYS A 64 3.44 7.30 10.56
CA LYS A 64 4.26 6.44 9.71
C LYS A 64 3.57 5.11 9.46
N PHE A 65 3.51 4.71 8.19
CA PHE A 65 3.02 3.42 7.77
C PHE A 65 3.95 2.78 6.75
N ASP A 66 4.65 1.73 7.17
CA ASP A 66 5.52 0.93 6.31
C ASP A 66 4.88 -0.46 6.13
N CYS A 67 4.45 -0.76 4.91
CA CYS A 67 3.91 -2.05 4.54
C CYS A 67 4.91 -2.78 3.62
N LEU A 68 5.82 -3.51 4.25
CA LEU A 68 6.88 -4.33 3.64
C LEU A 68 6.44 -5.77 3.40
N VAL A 69 5.14 -5.97 3.16
CA VAL A 69 4.56 -7.29 2.91
C VAL A 69 4.68 -7.61 1.44
N GLY A 70 5.25 -8.78 1.12
CA GLY A 70 5.46 -9.21 -0.27
C GLY A 70 4.20 -9.60 -1.04
N ARG A 71 3.06 -9.83 -0.36
CA ARG A 71 1.76 -10.15 -1.00
C ARG A 71 0.57 -9.61 -0.20
N ILE A 72 -0.28 -8.84 -0.88
CA ILE A 72 -1.65 -8.54 -0.41
C ILE A 72 -2.53 -9.70 -0.86
N ILE A 73 -3.13 -10.44 0.09
CA ILE A 73 -3.88 -11.67 -0.22
C ILE A 73 -5.39 -11.40 -0.28
N ASN A 74 -6.11 -12.11 -1.15
CA ASN A 74 -7.57 -12.19 -1.13
C ASN A 74 -8.04 -13.17 -0.02
N PRO A 75 -8.83 -12.73 0.98
CA PRO A 75 -9.40 -13.60 2.02
C PRO A 75 -10.18 -14.81 1.50
N SER A 76 -10.84 -14.63 0.36
CA SER A 76 -11.92 -15.49 -0.16
C SER A 76 -11.40 -16.81 -0.74
N VAL A 77 -10.10 -17.01 -0.73
CA VAL A 77 -9.45 -18.18 -1.32
C VAL A 77 -8.76 -18.98 -0.22
N HIS A 78 -9.40 -20.07 0.19
CA HIS A 78 -8.86 -20.96 1.21
C HIS A 78 -7.83 -21.99 0.70
N ASN A 79 -7.58 -22.04 -0.61
CA ASN A 79 -6.57 -22.91 -1.21
C ASN A 79 -5.34 -22.10 -1.67
N TRP A 80 -4.27 -22.18 -0.89
CA TRP A 80 -2.98 -21.59 -1.22
C TRP A 80 -2.29 -22.27 -2.43
N GLU A 81 -2.72 -23.47 -2.81
CA GLU A 81 -2.19 -24.23 -3.97
C GLU A 81 -2.85 -23.85 -5.29
N THR A 82 -4.08 -23.36 -5.27
CA THR A 82 -4.80 -22.89 -6.46
C THR A 82 -4.99 -21.38 -6.37
N VAL A 83 -3.89 -20.64 -6.22
CA VAL A 83 -3.86 -19.18 -6.01
C VAL A 83 -4.64 -18.45 -7.12
N PRO A 84 -5.88 -17.99 -6.89
CA PRO A 84 -6.47 -16.96 -7.71
C PRO A 84 -5.68 -15.69 -7.37
N GLY A 85 -5.44 -14.87 -8.38
CA GLY A 85 -4.55 -13.72 -8.27
C GLY A 85 -4.75 -12.93 -6.97
N PRO A 86 -3.67 -12.51 -6.30
CA PRO A 86 -3.68 -11.54 -5.20
C PRO A 86 -4.74 -10.49 -5.42
N GLU A 87 -5.53 -10.21 -4.38
CA GLU A 87 -6.43 -9.08 -4.39
C GLU A 87 -5.57 -7.84 -4.58
N MET A 88 -5.51 -7.40 -5.82
CA MET A 88 -4.98 -6.11 -6.17
C MET A 88 -5.82 -5.07 -5.43
N LEU A 89 -5.27 -3.89 -5.19
CA LEU A 89 -5.96 -2.78 -4.53
C LEU A 89 -7.21 -2.26 -5.29
N TYR A 90 -7.71 -2.98 -6.30
CA TYR A 90 -9.00 -2.75 -6.95
C TYR A 90 -10.18 -2.74 -5.97
N SER A 91 -10.09 -3.43 -4.84
CA SER A 91 -11.12 -3.36 -3.78
C SER A 91 -11.22 -1.97 -3.14
N ILE A 92 -10.21 -1.09 -3.31
CA ILE A 92 -10.32 0.34 -2.98
C ILE A 92 -11.38 1.01 -3.87
N GLU A 93 -11.55 0.58 -5.11
CA GLU A 93 -12.42 1.25 -6.10
C GLU A 93 -13.90 0.89 -5.97
N ASN A 94 -14.21 -0.36 -5.65
CA ASN A 94 -15.57 -0.87 -5.78
C ASN A 94 -16.07 -1.39 -4.44
N GLY A 95 -16.63 -0.47 -3.66
CA GLY A 95 -17.41 -0.74 -2.46
C GLY A 95 -18.73 -1.46 -2.75
N ALA A 96 -18.69 -2.61 -3.39
CA ALA A 96 -19.79 -3.57 -3.38
C ALA A 96 -19.55 -4.59 -2.25
N GLY A 97 -19.43 -4.10 -1.00
CA GLY A 97 -19.44 -4.97 0.17
C GLY A 97 -18.56 -4.55 1.34
N HIS A 98 -17.27 -4.25 1.14
CA HIS A 98 -16.30 -4.20 2.25
C HIS A 98 -15.34 -2.98 2.24
N GLY A 99 -15.88 -1.77 2.08
CA GLY A 99 -15.16 -0.54 2.47
C GLY A 99 -14.44 0.21 1.34
N GLY A 100 -15.15 0.55 0.26
CA GLY A 100 -14.68 1.49 -0.77
C GLY A 100 -14.69 2.96 -0.32
N GLY A 101 -14.13 3.25 0.85
CA GLY A 101 -14.03 4.61 1.40
C GLY A 101 -12.73 5.31 1.01
N ASN A 102 -12.71 6.64 1.17
CA ASN A 102 -11.48 7.42 1.04
C ASN A 102 -10.57 7.20 2.27
N TRP A 103 -9.25 7.17 2.08
CA TRP A 103 -8.30 7.24 3.17
C TRP A 103 -8.43 8.60 3.87
N THR A 104 -8.55 8.58 5.20
CA THR A 104 -8.80 9.77 6.04
C THR A 104 -7.67 10.04 7.02
N CYS A 105 -6.57 9.28 6.97
CA CYS A 105 -5.38 9.50 7.77
C CYS A 105 -4.56 10.69 7.27
N VAL A 106 -5.16 11.88 7.28
CA VAL A 106 -4.53 13.14 6.84
C VAL A 106 -3.30 13.50 7.65
N GLY A 107 -3.11 12.93 8.84
CA GLY A 107 -1.93 13.15 9.69
C GLY A 107 -0.69 12.37 9.26
N LEU A 108 -0.77 11.49 8.26
CA LEU A 108 0.32 10.60 7.83
C LEU A 108 1.44 11.41 7.16
N GLU A 109 2.68 11.15 7.58
CA GLU A 109 3.88 11.86 7.14
C GLU A 109 4.82 10.94 6.36
N GLU A 110 4.89 9.65 6.71
CA GLU A 110 5.67 8.65 6.00
C GLU A 110 4.75 7.51 5.54
N PHE A 111 4.74 7.23 4.23
CA PHE A 111 3.99 6.11 3.65
C PHE A 111 4.88 5.32 2.71
N ARG A 112 5.14 4.07 3.07
CA ARG A 112 5.94 3.16 2.27
C ARG A 112 5.14 1.91 2.00
N MET A 113 4.91 1.63 0.72
CA MET A 113 4.09 0.49 0.34
C MET A 113 4.56 -0.12 -0.97
N MET A 114 4.58 -1.45 -0.99
CA MET A 114 4.76 -2.20 -2.22
C MET A 114 3.41 -2.45 -2.88
N PHE A 115 3.29 -2.07 -4.15
CA PHE A 115 2.14 -2.36 -4.98
C PHE A 115 2.54 -3.48 -5.94
N THR A 116 2.00 -4.68 -5.76
CA THR A 116 2.32 -5.82 -6.63
C THR A 116 1.16 -6.17 -7.55
N ASP A 117 1.48 -6.50 -8.80
CA ASP A 117 0.55 -7.22 -9.67
C ASP A 117 0.54 -8.68 -9.26
N GLY A 118 -0.59 -9.11 -8.73
CA GLY A 118 -0.72 -10.45 -8.21
C GLY A 118 -0.52 -11.56 -9.23
N ARG A 119 -0.65 -11.25 -10.52
CA ARG A 119 -0.71 -12.24 -11.59
C ARG A 119 0.64 -12.88 -11.94
N LYS A 120 1.78 -12.37 -11.46
CA LYS A 120 3.12 -12.78 -11.91
C LYS A 120 3.89 -13.77 -11.02
N VAL A 121 3.33 -14.25 -9.91
CA VAL A 121 4.14 -15.04 -8.95
C VAL A 121 4.18 -16.55 -9.23
N ASN A 122 3.51 -17.04 -10.28
CA ASN A 122 3.72 -18.41 -10.76
C ASN A 122 4.93 -18.45 -11.71
N ALA A 123 6.12 -18.52 -11.13
CA ALA A 123 7.41 -18.51 -11.81
C ALA A 123 7.71 -19.74 -12.70
N MET A 124 6.75 -20.65 -12.89
CA MET A 124 6.95 -21.86 -13.70
C MET A 124 6.43 -21.79 -15.13
N ASP A 125 5.67 -20.75 -15.52
CA ASP A 125 5.22 -20.63 -16.90
C ASP A 125 5.57 -19.26 -17.52
N PRO A 126 6.76 -19.12 -18.13
CA PRO A 126 7.20 -17.88 -18.75
C PRO A 126 6.39 -17.49 -19.99
N ILE A 127 5.58 -18.39 -20.57
CA ILE A 127 4.91 -18.17 -21.86
C ILE A 127 3.48 -17.62 -21.68
N LEU A 128 2.84 -17.85 -20.53
CA LEU A 128 1.46 -17.39 -20.26
C LEU A 128 1.35 -16.11 -19.38
N SER A 129 2.46 -15.53 -18.93
CA SER A 129 2.48 -14.44 -17.92
C SER A 129 2.30 -13.00 -18.45
N LEU A 130 1.88 -12.83 -19.71
CA LEU A 130 1.86 -11.53 -20.39
C LEU A 130 0.51 -10.80 -20.38
N GLN A 131 -0.58 -11.40 -19.91
CA GLN A 131 -1.90 -10.77 -20.07
C GLN A 131 -2.41 -10.04 -18.82
N GLU A 132 -2.37 -8.71 -19.03
CA GLU A 132 -3.01 -7.63 -18.31
C GLU A 132 -2.31 -7.22 -17.01
N GLY A 133 -1.58 -6.11 -17.08
CA GLY A 133 -1.12 -5.39 -15.90
C GLY A 133 -2.29 -4.74 -15.15
N TRP A 134 -1.95 -3.87 -14.20
CA TRP A 134 -2.96 -3.03 -13.57
C TRP A 134 -3.72 -2.22 -14.64
N THR A 135 -5.04 -2.10 -14.51
CA THR A 135 -5.81 -1.19 -15.35
C THR A 135 -5.45 0.23 -14.96
N VAL A 136 -5.49 1.13 -15.95
CA VAL A 136 -5.32 2.58 -15.72
C VAL A 136 -6.26 3.08 -14.62
N ARG A 137 -7.45 2.49 -14.50
CA ARG A 137 -8.42 2.80 -13.43
C ARG A 137 -7.82 2.53 -12.05
N ALA A 138 -7.38 1.30 -11.77
CA ALA A 138 -6.83 0.91 -10.47
C ALA A 138 -5.61 1.74 -10.07
N ILE A 139 -4.74 2.06 -11.03
CA ILE A 139 -3.58 2.92 -10.80
C ILE A 139 -4.06 4.33 -10.41
N ASN A 140 -5.01 4.90 -11.16
CA ASN A 140 -5.61 6.19 -10.85
C ASN A 140 -6.21 6.23 -9.44
N SER A 141 -6.93 5.19 -9.02
CA SER A 141 -7.50 5.14 -7.67
C SER A 141 -6.43 5.13 -6.58
N VAL A 142 -5.35 4.35 -6.75
CA VAL A 142 -4.23 4.40 -5.81
C VAL A 142 -3.65 5.81 -5.72
N TYR A 143 -3.40 6.49 -6.83
CA TYR A 143 -2.92 7.87 -6.79
C TYR A 143 -3.92 8.85 -6.20
N GLN A 144 -5.22 8.67 -6.42
CA GLN A 144 -6.25 9.46 -5.77
C GLN A 144 -6.23 9.29 -4.25
N GLN A 145 -6.07 8.05 -3.77
CA GLN A 145 -5.99 7.79 -2.34
C GLN A 145 -4.71 8.37 -1.73
N ILE A 146 -3.56 8.19 -2.39
CA ILE A 146 -2.28 8.78 -1.97
C ILE A 146 -2.38 10.31 -1.95
N GLY A 147 -2.95 10.92 -2.99
CA GLY A 147 -3.10 12.38 -3.12
C GLY A 147 -3.94 13.04 -2.02
N ARG A 148 -4.76 12.26 -1.29
CA ARG A 148 -5.52 12.73 -0.11
C ARG A 148 -4.67 12.83 1.16
N LEU A 149 -3.50 12.19 1.19
CA LEU A 149 -2.59 12.19 2.33
C LEU A 149 -1.67 13.43 2.28
N THR A 150 -2.26 14.62 2.36
CA THR A 150 -1.59 15.90 2.04
C THR A 150 -0.42 16.28 2.95
N ASN A 151 -0.27 15.63 4.12
CA ASN A 151 0.85 15.84 5.04
C ASN A 151 2.03 14.88 4.79
N LEU A 152 1.97 14.03 3.74
CA LEU A 152 3.09 13.17 3.38
C LEU A 152 4.34 13.99 3.07
N LYS A 153 5.44 13.57 3.71
CA LYS A 153 6.80 14.08 3.52
C LYS A 153 7.65 13.05 2.80
N ASP A 154 7.44 11.78 3.12
CA ASP A 154 8.17 10.66 2.55
C ASP A 154 7.19 9.65 1.96
N LEU A 155 7.26 9.48 0.63
CA LEU A 155 6.45 8.52 -0.10
C LEU A 155 7.38 7.53 -0.80
N ALA A 156 7.24 6.24 -0.47
CA ALA A 156 7.89 5.17 -1.21
C ALA A 156 6.85 4.26 -1.84
N ILE A 157 6.85 4.18 -3.16
CA ILE A 157 5.97 3.29 -3.93
C ILE A 157 6.87 2.31 -4.68
N GLY A 158 6.84 1.04 -4.29
CA GLY A 158 7.58 -0.04 -4.98
C GLY A 158 8.73 -0.70 -4.21
N TRP A 159 9.02 -0.31 -2.97
CA TRP A 159 10.17 -0.78 -2.19
C TRP A 159 10.31 -2.31 -2.05
N TRP A 160 11.50 -2.87 -2.37
CA TRP A 160 11.94 -4.19 -1.87
C TRP A 160 13.47 -4.34 -1.86
N THR A 161 14.01 -5.14 -0.93
CA THR A 161 15.47 -5.27 -0.67
C THR A 161 16.13 -6.50 -1.28
N THR A 162 15.38 -7.39 -1.93
CA THR A 162 15.92 -8.60 -2.60
C THR A 162 15.70 -8.55 -4.10
N GLU A 163 16.76 -8.78 -4.87
CA GLU A 163 16.84 -8.61 -6.34
C GLU A 163 15.77 -9.41 -7.12
N ASP A 164 15.26 -10.51 -6.55
CA ASP A 164 14.37 -11.44 -7.26
C ASP A 164 12.94 -10.92 -7.51
N PHE A 165 12.46 -9.94 -6.73
CA PHE A 165 11.07 -9.43 -6.82
C PHE A 165 10.95 -8.03 -7.41
N ALA A 166 12.04 -7.46 -7.94
CA ALA A 166 12.09 -6.12 -8.55
C ALA A 166 11.22 -5.95 -9.82
N LYS A 167 10.34 -6.91 -10.12
CA LYS A 167 9.57 -7.03 -11.36
C LYS A 167 8.05 -6.82 -11.18
N CYS A 168 7.59 -6.34 -10.02
CA CYS A 168 6.17 -6.46 -9.66
C CYS A 168 5.34 -5.16 -9.56
N SER A 169 5.95 -3.97 -9.50
CA SER A 169 5.18 -2.72 -9.49
C SER A 169 4.92 -2.19 -10.91
N ASN A 170 3.64 -2.02 -11.24
CA ASN A 170 3.15 -1.44 -12.50
C ASN A 170 2.64 0.00 -12.31
N LEU A 171 2.96 0.67 -11.19
CA LEU A 171 2.59 2.07 -11.02
C LEU A 171 3.45 2.92 -11.96
N ASP A 172 2.87 3.31 -13.09
CA ASP A 172 3.53 4.29 -13.96
C ASP A 172 3.25 5.70 -13.44
N MET A 173 4.29 6.52 -13.41
CA MET A 173 4.28 7.87 -12.87
C MET A 173 4.00 8.90 -13.98
N SER A 174 3.07 8.59 -14.89
CA SER A 174 2.65 9.49 -15.96
C SER A 174 1.39 10.28 -15.61
N PHE A 175 1.12 11.33 -16.38
CA PHE A 175 -0.17 12.02 -16.29
C PHE A 175 -1.36 11.11 -16.59
N GLN A 176 -1.21 10.21 -17.57
CA GLN A 176 -2.28 9.29 -17.99
C GLN A 176 -2.69 8.35 -16.86
N SER A 177 -1.73 7.98 -16.02
CA SER A 177 -1.93 7.02 -14.94
C SER A 177 -2.31 7.66 -13.63
N GLY A 178 -2.32 9.00 -13.53
CA GLY A 178 -2.91 9.71 -12.41
C GLY A 178 -1.93 10.49 -11.54
N LEU A 179 -0.70 10.74 -12.01
CA LEU A 179 0.27 11.58 -11.31
C LEU A 179 -0.34 12.91 -10.82
N VAL A 180 -1.21 13.51 -11.64
CA VAL A 180 -1.92 14.77 -11.32
C VAL A 180 -2.74 14.71 -10.03
N HIS A 181 -3.19 13.52 -9.60
CA HIS A 181 -3.93 13.35 -8.36
C HIS A 181 -3.08 13.61 -7.11
N MET A 182 -1.75 13.52 -7.24
CA MET A 182 -0.80 13.80 -6.17
C MET A 182 -0.38 15.28 -6.10
N ALA A 183 -1.00 16.18 -6.88
CA ALA A 183 -0.69 17.62 -6.88
C ALA A 183 -0.83 18.27 -5.49
N GLY A 184 -1.71 17.72 -4.64
CA GLY A 184 -1.97 18.20 -3.28
C GLY A 184 -0.89 17.87 -2.25
N LEU A 185 0.10 17.04 -2.59
CA LEU A 185 1.19 16.63 -1.69
C LEU A 185 2.25 17.73 -1.51
N LYS A 186 1.83 18.90 -1.04
CA LYS A 186 2.69 20.10 -0.90
C LYS A 186 3.76 19.98 0.20
N SER A 187 3.68 18.95 1.04
CA SER A 187 4.68 18.67 2.07
C SER A 187 5.70 17.62 1.64
N LEU A 188 5.57 17.06 0.43
CA LEU A 188 6.38 15.94 -0.04
C LEU A 188 7.82 16.40 -0.26
N LYS A 189 8.77 15.74 0.41
CA LYS A 189 10.21 16.01 0.33
C LYS A 189 10.97 14.89 -0.34
N THR A 190 10.48 13.67 -0.22
CA THR A 190 11.12 12.49 -0.77
C THR A 190 10.09 11.60 -1.43
N LEU A 191 10.33 11.34 -2.71
CA LEU A 191 9.60 10.37 -3.52
C LEU A 191 10.58 9.28 -3.94
N ASP A 192 10.41 8.10 -3.36
CA ASP A 192 11.18 6.91 -3.69
C ASP A 192 10.38 6.00 -4.63
N ILE A 193 10.91 5.86 -5.83
CA ILE A 193 10.40 5.00 -6.90
C ILE A 193 11.48 4.04 -7.42
N THR A 194 12.59 3.86 -6.69
CA THR A 194 13.77 3.12 -7.14
C THR A 194 13.45 1.69 -7.58
N TYR A 195 12.38 1.11 -7.03
CA TYR A 195 11.98 -0.28 -7.26
C TYR A 195 10.69 -0.42 -8.08
N VAL A 196 10.25 0.67 -8.73
CA VAL A 196 9.17 0.60 -9.72
C VAL A 196 9.75 0.07 -11.03
N ARG A 197 9.22 -1.05 -11.54
CA ARG A 197 9.76 -1.75 -12.72
C ARG A 197 9.67 -0.91 -14.00
N HIS A 198 8.52 -0.27 -14.20
CA HIS A 198 8.20 0.48 -15.41
C HIS A 198 7.83 1.90 -15.03
N VAL A 199 8.84 2.71 -14.74
CA VAL A 199 8.67 4.14 -14.52
C VAL A 199 8.57 4.82 -15.89
N ASN A 200 7.34 5.15 -16.30
CA ASN A 200 7.13 6.05 -17.42
C ASN A 200 7.08 7.49 -16.88
N ILE A 201 8.24 8.14 -16.80
CA ILE A 201 8.36 9.56 -16.44
C ILE A 201 9.10 10.25 -17.58
N GLY A 202 8.39 11.11 -18.31
CA GLY A 202 8.99 11.99 -19.31
C GLY A 202 9.49 13.30 -18.70
N MET A 203 10.11 14.12 -19.55
CA MET A 203 10.54 15.47 -19.16
C MET A 203 9.38 16.35 -18.70
N ALA A 204 8.19 16.20 -19.30
CA ALA A 204 7.01 16.96 -18.93
C ALA A 204 6.52 16.64 -17.52
N GLU A 205 6.49 15.35 -17.15
CA GLU A 205 6.17 14.90 -15.81
C GLU A 205 7.19 15.40 -14.79
N MET A 206 8.50 15.31 -15.08
CA MET A 206 9.53 15.83 -14.17
C MET A 206 9.41 17.33 -13.95
N GLN A 207 9.22 18.10 -15.03
CA GLN A 207 9.02 19.55 -14.93
C GLN A 207 7.79 19.87 -14.09
N TRP A 208 6.68 19.18 -14.34
CA TRP A 208 5.46 19.34 -13.55
C TRP A 208 5.68 19.00 -12.07
N MET A 209 6.45 17.95 -11.75
CA MET A 209 6.77 17.60 -10.36
C MET A 209 7.54 18.73 -9.67
N VAL A 210 8.55 19.30 -10.34
CA VAL A 210 9.34 20.43 -9.82
C VAL A 210 8.50 21.70 -9.64
N GLU A 211 7.56 21.96 -10.56
CA GLU A 211 6.67 23.12 -10.45
C GLU A 211 5.57 22.93 -9.39
N THR A 212 5.15 21.69 -9.15
CA THR A 212 3.99 21.38 -8.30
C THR A 212 4.37 21.04 -6.87
N TRP A 213 5.50 20.35 -6.65
CA TRP A 213 6.00 19.97 -5.33
C TRP A 213 7.21 20.83 -4.96
N PRO A 214 7.17 21.53 -3.80
CA PRO A 214 8.25 22.42 -3.36
C PRO A 214 9.48 21.67 -2.84
#